data_AF-A0A1N6KWL1-F1
#
_entry.id   AF-A0A1N6KWL1-F1
#
_cell.length_a   1.000
_cell.length_b   1.000
_cell.length_c   1.000
_cell.angle_alpha   90.00
_cell.angle_beta   90.00
_cell.angle_gamma   90.00
#
_symmetry.space_group_name_H-M   'P 1'
#
loop_
_entity.id
_entity.type
_entity.pdbx_description
1 polymer ?
#
loop_
_entity_poly.entity_id
_entity_poly.type
_entity_poly.pdbx_seq_one_letter_code
_entity_poly.pdbx_strand_id
1 'polypeptide(L)'
;MDGTDPIVCPRCQGSLHEQVDRWSCRGCGASYRGLRGIPDLRTGDDLFLANRADWDFALRLNDDYDRLDFRGLLERYFDLSPEIPSDLRRRQIAHILTGPDRFSEHLDCSVMLRCLISWDRVLDLGCGTGSVLLALASRPADLDGYEDQRPLYGVDIAMRWLLVARKRLDEAGHSDVRLVCGCAEAQPFGSQSFGGLIGGDVIEHVGDQARTLAEAHRILKPWGRLYLATPNRFSLAPEPHVQVWGVGFLPRRWMSAYVFWKRQVDFRAIRTLSYVEWKRLLRRSPFEGGIVSAPGLSENELAEFAPFKRALARLYNRAVAGYGRWLALAFGPLYHIHCRRSGAIVSAPTSSPAPHPHSRPSTTRV
;
A
#
# COMPACT_ATOMS: atom_id res chain seq x y z
N MET A 1 -23.94 2.70 -8.48
CA MET A 1 -23.35 1.56 -7.75
C MET A 1 -23.17 0.45 -8.77
N ASP A 2 -22.11 0.50 -9.57
CA ASP A 2 -21.82 -0.63 -10.47
C ASP A 2 -21.24 -1.76 -9.60
N GLY A 3 -22.05 -2.80 -9.39
CA GLY A 3 -21.71 -4.01 -8.63
C GLY A 3 -20.65 -4.90 -9.29
N THR A 4 -19.73 -4.30 -10.07
CA THR A 4 -18.62 -4.98 -10.70
C THR A 4 -17.43 -5.06 -9.75
N ASP A 5 -16.85 -6.27 -9.63
CA ASP A 5 -15.60 -6.52 -8.93
C ASP A 5 -14.51 -5.57 -9.48
N PRO A 6 -13.84 -4.79 -8.62
CA PRO A 6 -12.80 -3.87 -9.08
C PRO A 6 -11.55 -4.59 -9.61
N ILE A 7 -11.36 -5.88 -9.31
CA ILE A 7 -10.20 -6.66 -9.75
C ILE A 7 -10.34 -6.99 -11.24
N VAL A 8 -9.32 -6.62 -12.03
CA VAL A 8 -9.31 -6.79 -13.48
C VAL A 8 -8.07 -7.52 -13.96
N CYS A 9 -8.16 -8.09 -15.15
CA CYS A 9 -7.05 -8.74 -15.82
C CYS A 9 -5.90 -7.73 -16.07
N PRO A 10 -4.68 -7.96 -15.56
CA PRO A 10 -3.57 -7.04 -15.77
C PRO A 10 -3.18 -6.88 -17.25
N ARG A 11 -3.48 -7.88 -18.10
CA ARG A 11 -3.15 -7.86 -19.54
C ARG A 11 -4.11 -7.02 -20.38
N CYS A 12 -5.42 -7.09 -20.13
CA CYS A 12 -6.43 -6.48 -21.01
C CYS A 12 -7.51 -5.67 -20.29
N GLN A 13 -7.41 -5.53 -18.95
CA GLN A 13 -8.37 -4.84 -18.09
C GLN A 13 -9.81 -5.42 -18.15
N GLY A 14 -9.98 -6.62 -18.69
CA GLY A 14 -11.27 -7.33 -18.70
C GLY A 14 -11.54 -8.07 -17.39
N SER A 15 -12.79 -8.44 -17.17
CA SER A 15 -13.23 -9.17 -15.98
C SER A 15 -12.51 -10.52 -15.83
N LEU A 16 -12.20 -10.87 -14.59
CA LEU A 16 -11.67 -12.17 -14.19
C LEU A 16 -12.79 -13.04 -13.66
N HIS A 17 -12.72 -14.34 -13.96
CA HIS A 17 -13.58 -15.36 -13.39
C HIS A 17 -12.77 -16.23 -12.44
N GLU A 18 -13.19 -16.29 -11.19
CA GLU A 18 -12.61 -17.11 -10.15
C GLU A 18 -12.99 -18.59 -10.31
N GLN A 19 -12.00 -19.46 -10.12
CA GLN A 19 -12.10 -20.90 -9.95
C GLN A 19 -11.19 -21.27 -8.77
N VAL A 20 -11.24 -22.52 -8.31
CA VAL A 20 -10.40 -22.97 -7.18
C VAL A 20 -8.92 -22.71 -7.48
N ASP A 21 -8.34 -21.77 -6.75
CA ASP A 21 -6.95 -21.29 -6.87
C ASP A 21 -6.50 -20.89 -8.29
N ARG A 22 -7.45 -20.48 -9.14
CA ARG A 22 -7.17 -20.05 -10.51
C ARG A 22 -8.15 -19.00 -10.99
N TRP A 23 -7.63 -17.98 -11.68
CA TRP A 23 -8.43 -16.92 -12.29
C TRP A 23 -8.23 -16.95 -13.80
N SER A 24 -9.30 -16.77 -14.55
CA SER A 24 -9.26 -16.72 -16.01
C SER A 24 -9.92 -15.45 -16.54
N CYS A 25 -9.29 -14.81 -17.51
CA CYS A 25 -9.83 -13.61 -18.14
C CYS A 25 -10.74 -14.00 -19.31
N ARG A 26 -11.99 -13.53 -19.28
CA ARG A 26 -12.96 -13.77 -20.37
C ARG A 26 -12.60 -13.05 -21.67
N GLY A 27 -11.88 -11.92 -21.58
CA GLY A 27 -11.53 -11.11 -22.74
C GLY A 27 -10.33 -11.64 -23.53
N CYS A 28 -9.22 -11.92 -22.85
CA CYS A 28 -7.96 -12.33 -23.51
C CYS A 28 -7.57 -13.80 -23.28
N GLY A 29 -8.35 -14.57 -22.52
CA GLY A 29 -8.07 -15.98 -22.22
C GLY A 29 -6.89 -16.21 -21.28
N ALA A 30 -6.24 -15.16 -20.76
CA ALA A 30 -5.13 -15.30 -19.82
C ALA A 30 -5.59 -16.01 -18.54
N SER A 31 -4.73 -16.88 -18.00
CA SER A 31 -4.97 -17.58 -16.74
C SER A 31 -3.91 -17.22 -15.72
N TYR A 32 -4.34 -17.02 -14.48
CA TYR A 32 -3.53 -16.63 -13.34
C TYR A 32 -3.72 -17.67 -12.26
N ARG A 33 -2.61 -18.07 -11.63
CA ARG A 33 -2.62 -18.90 -10.42
C ARG A 33 -3.09 -18.06 -9.23
N GLY A 34 -3.52 -18.72 -8.17
CA GLY A 34 -3.63 -18.11 -6.86
C GLY A 34 -3.42 -19.13 -5.76
N LEU A 35 -3.55 -18.67 -4.53
CA LEU A 35 -3.34 -19.48 -3.35
C LEU A 35 -4.24 -18.96 -2.23
N ARG A 36 -5.04 -19.82 -1.61
CA ARG A 36 -5.93 -19.46 -0.49
C ARG A 36 -6.85 -18.28 -0.83
N GLY A 37 -7.42 -18.29 -2.05
CA GLY A 37 -8.32 -17.23 -2.53
C GLY A 37 -7.62 -15.92 -2.93
N ILE A 38 -6.28 -15.92 -3.04
CA ILE A 38 -5.47 -14.74 -3.40
C ILE A 38 -4.93 -14.92 -4.83
N PRO A 39 -5.41 -14.16 -5.83
CA PRO A 39 -4.87 -14.25 -7.19
C PRO A 39 -3.48 -13.62 -7.31
N ASP A 40 -2.59 -14.26 -8.08
CA ASP A 40 -1.29 -13.73 -8.51
C ASP A 40 -1.43 -13.00 -9.84
N LEU A 41 -1.60 -11.68 -9.77
CA LEU A 41 -1.80 -10.78 -10.90
C LEU A 41 -0.57 -9.89 -11.15
N ARG A 42 0.61 -10.30 -10.67
CA ARG A 42 1.86 -9.57 -10.89
C ARG A 42 2.22 -9.52 -12.37
N THR A 43 2.70 -8.37 -12.81
CA THR A 43 3.11 -8.09 -14.20
C THR A 43 4.62 -8.04 -14.39
N GLY A 44 5.38 -8.05 -13.30
CA GLY A 44 6.84 -8.01 -13.28
C GLY A 44 7.37 -8.49 -11.93
N ASP A 45 8.68 -8.70 -11.85
CA ASP A 45 9.36 -9.11 -10.62
C ASP A 45 9.45 -7.97 -9.60
N ASP A 46 9.43 -8.34 -8.32
CA ASP A 46 9.78 -7.44 -7.21
C ASP A 46 11.28 -7.10 -7.21
N LEU A 47 11.62 -5.93 -6.65
CA LEU A 47 13.00 -5.49 -6.46
C LEU A 47 13.77 -6.37 -5.47
N PHE A 48 13.07 -6.94 -4.48
CA PHE A 48 13.69 -7.74 -3.43
C PHE A 48 13.76 -9.23 -3.79
N LEU A 49 12.67 -9.79 -4.30
CA LEU A 49 12.57 -11.22 -4.54
C LEU A 49 11.81 -11.54 -5.83
N ALA A 50 12.47 -12.21 -6.78
CA ALA A 50 11.83 -12.61 -8.04
C ALA A 50 10.53 -13.41 -7.79
N ASN A 51 9.54 -13.25 -8.66
CA ASN A 51 8.18 -13.77 -8.45
C ASN A 51 8.14 -15.29 -8.25
N ARG A 52 9.05 -16.02 -8.89
CA ARG A 52 9.19 -17.47 -8.70
C ARG A 52 9.65 -17.82 -7.29
N ALA A 53 10.70 -17.16 -6.79
CA ALA A 53 11.24 -17.42 -5.47
C ALA A 53 10.26 -17.00 -4.36
N ASP A 54 9.53 -15.90 -4.56
CA ASP A 54 8.44 -15.51 -3.66
C ASP A 54 7.30 -16.54 -3.64
N TRP A 55 6.94 -17.07 -4.80
CA TRP A 55 5.92 -18.12 -4.90
C TRP A 55 6.36 -19.40 -4.19
N ASP A 56 7.59 -19.86 -4.43
CA ASP A 56 8.14 -21.04 -3.77
C ASP A 56 8.23 -20.83 -2.24
N PHE A 57 8.54 -19.61 -1.80
CA PHE A 57 8.47 -19.24 -0.38
C PHE A 57 7.05 -19.38 0.16
N ALA A 58 6.06 -18.81 -0.53
CA ALA A 58 4.67 -18.86 -0.13
C ALA A 58 4.16 -20.30 -0.04
N LEU A 59 4.55 -21.19 -0.96
CA LEU A 59 4.19 -22.62 -0.88
C LEU A 59 4.72 -23.27 0.41
N ARG A 60 5.98 -23.02 0.79
CA ARG A 60 6.55 -23.55 2.04
C ARG A 60 5.84 -23.03 3.30
N LEU A 61 5.36 -21.78 3.28
CA LEU A 61 4.51 -21.25 4.34
C LEU A 61 3.14 -21.93 4.37
N ASN A 62 2.59 -22.18 3.18
CA ASN A 62 1.28 -22.79 3.02
C ASN A 62 1.23 -24.22 3.58
N ASP A 63 2.35 -24.96 3.54
CA ASP A 63 2.47 -26.31 4.12
C ASP A 63 2.19 -26.34 5.63
N ASP A 64 2.50 -25.25 6.35
CA ASP A 64 2.29 -25.13 7.79
C ASP A 64 1.02 -24.33 8.16
N TYR A 65 0.30 -23.79 7.16
CA TYR A 65 -0.76 -22.79 7.33
C TYR A 65 -1.94 -23.25 8.20
N ASP A 66 -2.43 -24.47 7.96
CA ASP A 66 -3.59 -25.01 8.68
C ASP A 66 -3.23 -25.48 10.09
N ARG A 67 -1.94 -25.72 10.36
CA ARG A 67 -1.43 -26.25 11.63
C ARG A 67 -1.04 -25.15 12.63
N LEU A 68 -0.51 -24.04 12.13
CA LEU A 68 -0.04 -22.92 12.95
C LEU A 68 -1.17 -21.90 13.12
N ASP A 69 -1.14 -21.12 14.20
CA ASP A 69 -1.94 -19.90 14.33
C ASP A 69 -1.25 -18.72 13.62
N PHE A 70 -1.85 -17.53 13.60
CA PHE A 70 -1.25 -16.34 12.99
C PHE A 70 0.17 -16.06 13.50
N ARG A 71 0.37 -16.13 14.82
CA ARG A 71 1.67 -15.87 15.42
C ARG A 71 2.70 -16.94 15.03
N GLY A 72 2.32 -18.21 15.07
CA GLY A 72 3.17 -19.32 14.66
C GLY A 72 3.55 -19.24 13.19
N LEU A 73 2.60 -18.89 12.31
CA LEU A 73 2.88 -18.70 10.87
C LEU A 73 3.82 -17.51 10.62
N LEU A 74 3.67 -16.43 11.39
CA LEU A 74 4.57 -15.28 11.36
C LEU A 74 5.98 -15.66 11.85
N GLU A 75 6.10 -16.44 12.93
CA GLU A 75 7.39 -16.93 13.41
C GLU A 75 8.04 -17.86 12.37
N ARG A 76 7.25 -18.74 11.74
CA ARG A 76 7.68 -19.62 10.64
C ARG A 76 8.18 -18.84 9.42
N TYR A 77 7.54 -17.72 9.06
CA TYR A 77 8.05 -16.81 8.03
C TYR A 77 9.50 -16.41 8.33
N PHE A 78 9.78 -15.95 9.55
CA PHE A 78 11.10 -15.49 9.89
C PHE A 78 12.13 -16.62 10.04
N ASP A 79 11.69 -17.85 10.33
CA ASP A 79 12.57 -19.03 10.29
C ASP A 79 12.99 -19.38 8.86
N LEU A 80 12.15 -19.09 7.87
CA LEU A 80 12.45 -19.28 6.45
C LEU A 80 13.29 -18.14 5.84
N SER A 81 13.55 -17.07 6.59
CA SER A 81 14.35 -15.90 6.19
C SER A 81 15.54 -15.66 7.15
N PRO A 82 16.49 -16.61 7.25
CA PRO A 82 17.60 -16.55 8.21
C PRO A 82 18.57 -15.38 7.97
N GLU A 83 18.52 -14.74 6.81
CA GLU A 83 19.31 -13.57 6.46
C GLU A 83 18.96 -12.32 7.28
N ILE A 84 17.77 -12.29 7.92
CA ILE A 84 17.34 -11.16 8.74
C ILE A 84 17.98 -11.28 10.14
N PRO A 85 18.77 -10.28 10.59
CA PRO A 85 19.35 -10.27 11.93
C PRO A 85 18.30 -10.46 13.05
N SER A 86 18.66 -11.18 14.11
CA SER A 86 17.73 -11.58 15.18
C SER A 86 17.16 -10.41 15.99
N ASP A 87 17.87 -9.29 16.11
CA ASP A 87 17.37 -8.04 16.70
C ASP A 87 16.30 -7.38 15.81
N LEU A 88 16.52 -7.34 14.49
CA LEU A 88 15.55 -6.82 13.53
C LEU A 88 14.31 -7.72 13.45
N ARG A 89 14.49 -9.04 13.43
CA ARG A 89 13.39 -10.02 13.48
C ARG A 89 12.47 -9.77 14.68
N ARG A 90 13.02 -9.70 15.90
CA ARG A 90 12.23 -9.45 17.12
C ARG A 90 11.43 -8.16 17.02
N ARG A 91 12.07 -7.10 16.50
CA ARG A 91 11.41 -5.80 16.31
C ARG A 91 10.30 -5.86 15.27
N GLN A 92 10.52 -6.52 14.13
CA GLN A 92 9.54 -6.64 13.06
C GLN A 92 8.33 -7.47 13.51
N ILE A 93 8.53 -8.58 14.23
CA ILE A 93 7.43 -9.35 14.83
C ILE A 93 6.63 -8.46 15.77
N ALA A 94 7.27 -7.79 16.73
CA ALA A 94 6.58 -6.90 17.66
C ALA A 94 5.81 -5.77 16.94
N HIS A 95 6.42 -5.19 15.91
CA HIS A 95 5.79 -4.18 15.07
C HIS A 95 4.57 -4.74 14.33
N ILE A 96 4.65 -5.94 13.75
CA ILE A 96 3.54 -6.57 13.03
C ILE A 96 2.39 -6.88 13.99
N LEU A 97 2.66 -7.46 15.16
CA LEU A 97 1.64 -7.83 16.14
C LEU A 97 0.83 -6.63 16.63
N THR A 98 1.49 -5.50 16.88
CA THR A 98 0.86 -4.25 17.38
C THR A 98 0.34 -3.34 16.26
N GLY A 99 0.49 -3.75 15.00
CA GLY A 99 0.11 -2.95 13.83
C GLY A 99 -1.36 -2.51 13.79
N PRO A 100 -2.33 -3.41 14.02
CA PRO A 100 -3.74 -3.05 14.02
C PRO A 100 -4.09 -1.97 15.04
N ASP A 101 -3.64 -2.11 16.29
CA ASP A 101 -3.93 -1.16 17.37
C ASP A 101 -3.35 0.23 17.07
N ARG A 102 -2.10 0.28 16.60
CA ARG A 102 -1.47 1.55 16.19
C ARG A 102 -2.24 2.24 15.07
N PHE A 103 -2.72 1.49 14.08
CA PHE A 103 -3.49 2.08 12.98
C PHE A 103 -4.87 2.56 13.45
N SER A 104 -5.55 1.78 14.29
CA SER A 104 -6.84 2.19 14.89
C SER A 104 -6.72 3.51 15.67
N GLU A 105 -5.71 3.64 16.52
CA GLU A 105 -5.44 4.89 17.25
C GLU A 105 -5.17 6.06 16.29
N HIS A 106 -4.37 5.81 15.24
CA HIS A 106 -4.08 6.84 14.24
C HIS A 106 -5.33 7.30 13.48
N LEU A 107 -6.19 6.35 13.11
CA LEU A 107 -7.46 6.59 12.43
C LEU A 107 -8.43 7.40 13.31
N ASP A 108 -8.52 7.11 14.60
CA ASP A 108 -9.39 7.81 15.55
C ASP A 108 -8.96 9.27 15.78
N CYS A 109 -7.67 9.57 15.62
CA CYS A 109 -7.15 10.93 15.70
C CYS A 109 -7.17 11.69 14.36
N SER A 110 -7.36 10.99 13.22
CA SER A 110 -7.22 11.57 11.88
C SER A 110 -8.57 11.74 11.18
N VAL A 111 -9.11 12.97 11.19
CA VAL A 111 -10.31 13.34 10.40
C VAL A 111 -10.13 12.99 8.92
N MET A 112 -8.92 13.18 8.38
CA MET A 112 -8.64 12.93 6.98
C MET A 112 -8.73 11.45 6.63
N LEU A 113 -8.26 10.56 7.51
CA LEU A 113 -8.41 9.13 7.32
C LEU A 113 -9.87 8.69 7.48
N ARG A 114 -10.61 9.24 8.45
CA ARG A 114 -12.06 9.00 8.57
C ARG A 114 -12.83 9.38 7.30
N CYS A 115 -12.53 10.53 6.70
CA CYS A 115 -13.10 10.93 5.41
C CYS A 115 -12.67 10.06 4.22
N LEU A 116 -11.56 9.33 4.35
CA LEU A 116 -11.08 8.42 3.32
C LEU A 116 -11.79 7.07 3.42
N ILE A 117 -11.99 6.58 4.64
CA ILE A 117 -12.60 5.28 4.88
C ILE A 117 -14.13 5.31 4.80
N SER A 118 -14.75 6.49 4.85
CA SER A 118 -16.19 6.68 4.65
C SER A 118 -16.68 6.41 3.22
N TRP A 119 -15.76 6.05 2.31
CA TRP A 119 -16.11 5.66 0.95
C TRP A 119 -16.54 4.20 0.87
N ASP A 120 -17.23 3.88 -0.22
CA ASP A 120 -17.80 2.54 -0.48
C ASP A 120 -16.77 1.45 -0.77
N ARG A 121 -15.55 1.80 -1.20
CA ARG A 121 -14.47 0.84 -1.41
C ARG A 121 -13.13 1.44 -0.99
N VAL A 122 -12.39 0.71 -0.17
CA VAL A 122 -11.07 1.11 0.34
C VAL A 122 -10.05 0.05 -0.04
N LEU A 123 -8.87 0.50 -0.51
CA LEU A 123 -7.73 -0.35 -0.80
C LEU A 123 -6.54 0.02 0.10
N ASP A 124 -5.95 -0.99 0.71
CA ASP A 124 -4.65 -0.94 1.37
C ASP A 124 -3.55 -1.34 0.36
N LEU A 125 -2.73 -0.37 -0.02
CA LEU A 125 -1.66 -0.45 -1.01
C LEU A 125 -0.35 -0.83 -0.32
N GLY A 126 0.16 -2.03 -0.64
CA GLY A 126 1.27 -2.63 0.12
C GLY A 126 0.80 -3.14 1.46
N CYS A 127 -0.26 -3.94 1.48
CA CYS A 127 -0.93 -4.30 2.73
C CYS A 127 -0.09 -5.19 3.66
N GLY A 128 1.03 -5.75 3.18
CA GLY A 128 1.94 -6.58 3.96
C GLY A 128 1.21 -7.71 4.67
N THR A 129 1.27 -7.72 6.01
CA THR A 129 0.59 -8.71 6.87
C THR A 129 -0.85 -8.32 7.21
N GLY A 130 -1.46 -7.34 6.54
CA GLY A 130 -2.87 -6.95 6.70
C GLY A 130 -3.19 -6.20 8.00
N SER A 131 -2.23 -5.47 8.58
CA SER A 131 -2.45 -4.72 9.83
C SER A 131 -3.54 -3.65 9.70
N VAL A 132 -3.47 -2.85 8.64
CA VAL A 132 -4.45 -1.80 8.32
C VAL A 132 -5.79 -2.42 8.00
N LEU A 133 -5.82 -3.48 7.19
CA LEU A 133 -7.05 -4.20 6.83
C LEU A 133 -7.77 -4.75 8.06
N LEU A 134 -7.06 -5.43 8.96
CA LEU A 134 -7.66 -5.95 10.19
C LEU A 134 -8.22 -4.83 11.06
N ALA A 135 -7.48 -3.72 11.20
CA ALA A 135 -7.94 -2.56 11.94
C ALA A 135 -9.21 -1.97 11.32
N LEU A 136 -9.30 -1.84 10.00
CA LEU A 136 -10.49 -1.34 9.32
C LEU A 136 -11.69 -2.30 9.41
N ALA A 137 -11.45 -3.61 9.27
CA ALA A 137 -12.49 -4.63 9.28
C ALA A 137 -13.09 -4.83 10.69
N SER A 138 -12.27 -4.66 11.73
CA SER A 138 -12.68 -4.86 13.14
C SER A 138 -13.36 -3.63 13.74
N ARG A 139 -13.57 -2.56 12.97
CA ARG A 139 -14.23 -1.35 13.47
C ARG A 139 -15.75 -1.52 13.55
N PRO A 140 -16.37 -1.02 14.62
CA PRO A 140 -17.82 -0.89 14.69
C PRO A 140 -18.38 -0.04 13.53
N ALA A 141 -19.44 -0.53 12.88
CA ALA A 141 -20.05 0.10 11.70
C ALA A 141 -20.62 1.50 11.99
N ASP A 142 -21.08 1.73 13.23
CA ASP A 142 -21.68 2.98 13.71
C ASP A 142 -20.68 4.15 13.80
N LEU A 143 -19.38 3.89 13.98
CA LEU A 143 -18.36 4.94 14.12
C LEU A 143 -17.95 5.57 12.79
N ASP A 144 -18.17 4.88 11.68
CA ASP A 144 -17.65 5.28 10.37
C ASP A 144 -18.75 5.70 9.39
N GLY A 145 -20.00 5.80 9.85
CA GLY A 145 -21.15 6.30 9.07
C GLY A 145 -21.54 5.43 7.88
N TYR A 146 -21.24 4.12 7.95
CA TYR A 146 -21.60 3.14 6.92
C TYR A 146 -22.39 2.03 7.60
N GLU A 147 -23.67 1.88 7.25
CA GLU A 147 -24.58 0.91 7.88
C GLU A 147 -24.20 -0.55 7.56
N ASP A 148 -23.53 -0.78 6.43
CA ASP A 148 -23.04 -2.10 5.98
C ASP A 148 -21.54 -2.30 6.23
N GLN A 149 -21.04 -3.53 6.08
CA GLN A 149 -19.59 -3.77 5.99
C GLN A 149 -19.05 -3.17 4.68
N ARG A 150 -18.08 -2.26 4.77
CA ARG A 150 -17.42 -1.66 3.60
C ARG A 150 -16.52 -2.70 2.91
N PRO A 151 -16.60 -2.90 1.59
CA PRO A 151 -15.65 -3.72 0.86
C PRO A 151 -14.20 -3.23 1.03
N LEU A 152 -13.36 -4.08 1.62
CA LEU A 152 -11.93 -3.84 1.83
C LEU A 152 -11.09 -4.70 0.89
N TYR A 153 -10.06 -4.07 0.32
CA TYR A 153 -9.12 -4.72 -0.59
C TYR A 153 -7.70 -4.49 -0.10
N GLY A 154 -6.84 -5.50 -0.24
CA GLY A 154 -5.40 -5.40 0.00
C GLY A 154 -4.63 -5.80 -1.24
N VAL A 155 -3.60 -5.04 -1.60
CA VAL A 155 -2.65 -5.45 -2.64
C VAL A 155 -1.24 -5.43 -2.10
N ASP A 156 -0.47 -6.47 -2.40
CA ASP A 156 0.96 -6.53 -2.09
C ASP A 156 1.70 -7.33 -3.17
N ILE A 157 2.97 -7.02 -3.40
CA ILE A 157 3.79 -7.73 -4.39
C ILE A 157 4.30 -9.08 -3.86
N ALA A 158 4.28 -9.27 -2.54
CA ALA A 158 4.81 -10.45 -1.87
C ALA A 158 3.69 -11.42 -1.49
N MET A 159 3.54 -12.52 -2.23
CA MET A 159 2.58 -13.57 -1.91
C MET A 159 2.84 -14.16 -0.52
N ARG A 160 4.12 -14.26 -0.11
CA ARG A 160 4.52 -14.69 1.23
C ARG A 160 3.94 -13.83 2.36
N TRP A 161 3.82 -12.52 2.16
CA TRP A 161 3.21 -11.62 3.15
C TRP A 161 1.68 -11.71 3.12
N LEU A 162 1.11 -11.86 1.92
CA LEU A 162 -0.34 -12.03 1.74
C LEU A 162 -0.87 -13.30 2.38
N LEU A 163 -0.11 -14.40 2.43
CA LEU A 163 -0.50 -15.58 3.20
C LEU A 163 -0.60 -15.28 4.70
N VAL A 164 0.39 -14.56 5.25
CA VAL A 164 0.38 -14.14 6.66
C VAL A 164 -0.80 -13.18 6.92
N ALA A 165 -1.11 -12.28 5.99
CA ALA A 165 -2.29 -11.40 6.06
C ALA A 165 -3.60 -12.20 6.03
N ARG A 166 -3.73 -13.16 5.11
CA ARG A 166 -4.89 -14.04 5.01
C ARG A 166 -5.12 -14.78 6.32
N LYS A 167 -4.07 -15.36 6.90
CA LYS A 167 -4.13 -16.05 8.20
C LYS A 167 -4.67 -15.14 9.30
N ARG A 168 -4.14 -13.92 9.40
CA ARG A 168 -4.60 -12.92 10.36
C ARG A 168 -6.08 -12.59 10.20
N LEU A 169 -6.52 -12.34 8.96
CA LEU A 169 -7.88 -11.93 8.67
C LEU A 169 -8.88 -13.07 8.91
N ASP A 170 -8.55 -14.29 8.47
CA ASP A 170 -9.40 -15.47 8.64
C ASP A 170 -9.57 -15.84 10.12
N GLU A 171 -8.50 -15.78 10.93
CA GLU A 171 -8.59 -16.02 12.39
C GLU A 171 -9.40 -14.95 13.12
N ALA A 172 -9.47 -13.74 12.57
CA ALA A 172 -10.31 -12.66 13.08
C ALA A 172 -11.74 -12.67 12.50
N GLY A 173 -12.08 -13.64 11.64
CA GLY A 173 -13.42 -13.77 11.04
C GLY A 173 -13.69 -12.88 9.82
N HIS A 174 -12.66 -12.28 9.23
CA HIS A 174 -12.76 -11.30 8.13
C HIS A 174 -12.35 -11.89 6.78
N SER A 175 -12.92 -13.05 6.42
CA SER A 175 -12.64 -13.74 5.14
C SER A 175 -13.15 -12.98 3.90
N ASP A 176 -14.05 -12.01 4.10
CA ASP A 176 -14.65 -11.15 3.09
C ASP A 176 -13.66 -10.12 2.51
N VAL A 177 -12.60 -9.78 3.26
CA VAL A 177 -11.53 -8.89 2.79
C VAL A 177 -10.80 -9.52 1.60
N ARG A 178 -10.72 -8.80 0.48
CA ARG A 178 -10.14 -9.31 -0.77
C ARG A 178 -8.66 -8.95 -0.89
N LEU A 179 -7.80 -9.96 -0.87
CA LEU A 179 -6.36 -9.80 -1.06
C LEU A 179 -5.97 -10.12 -2.50
N VAL A 180 -5.04 -9.36 -3.08
CA VAL A 180 -4.52 -9.55 -4.43
C VAL A 180 -3.01 -9.46 -4.41
N CYS A 181 -2.32 -10.43 -5.03
CA CYS A 181 -0.90 -10.31 -5.26
C CYS A 181 -0.66 -9.52 -6.56
N GLY A 182 -0.06 -8.34 -6.45
CA GLY A 182 0.01 -7.38 -7.55
C GLY A 182 1.07 -6.30 -7.35
N CYS A 183 1.39 -5.58 -8.42
CA CYS A 183 2.42 -4.55 -8.44
C CYS A 183 1.81 -3.14 -8.27
N ALA A 184 2.35 -2.33 -7.36
CA ALA A 184 1.84 -0.98 -7.07
C ALA A 184 1.96 -0.02 -8.28
N GLU A 185 2.95 -0.26 -9.15
CA GLU A 185 3.21 0.46 -10.40
C GLU A 185 2.34 0.00 -11.58
N ALA A 186 1.59 -1.09 -11.42
CA ALA A 186 0.70 -1.62 -12.45
C ALA A 186 -0.45 -2.38 -11.77
N GLN A 187 -1.36 -1.64 -11.15
CA GLN A 187 -2.32 -2.23 -10.23
C GLN A 187 -3.42 -2.99 -11.00
N PRO A 188 -3.76 -4.22 -10.57
CA PRO A 188 -4.76 -5.06 -11.23
C PRO A 188 -6.19 -4.66 -10.87
N PHE A 189 -6.46 -3.36 -10.86
CA PHE A 189 -7.78 -2.80 -10.58
C PHE A 189 -8.26 -1.90 -11.70
N GLY A 190 -9.57 -1.90 -11.94
CA GLY A 190 -10.22 -1.01 -12.90
C GLY A 190 -10.02 0.46 -12.53
N SER A 191 -10.04 1.34 -13.52
CA SER A 191 -9.99 2.79 -13.31
C SER A 191 -11.21 3.25 -12.50
N GLN A 192 -11.03 4.23 -11.61
CA GLN A 192 -12.11 4.82 -10.81
C GLN A 192 -12.90 3.81 -9.96
N SER A 193 -12.22 2.79 -9.42
CA SER A 193 -12.82 1.73 -8.61
C SER A 193 -12.91 2.04 -7.12
N PHE A 194 -11.99 2.85 -6.57
CA PHE A 194 -11.85 3.07 -5.13
C PHE A 194 -12.12 4.50 -4.72
N GLY A 195 -12.78 4.71 -3.59
CA GLY A 195 -12.92 6.04 -3.02
C GLY A 195 -11.76 6.42 -2.09
N GLY A 196 -11.15 5.43 -1.43
CA GLY A 196 -10.03 5.62 -0.52
C GLY A 196 -8.88 4.65 -0.78
N LEU A 197 -7.65 5.18 -0.79
CA LEU A 197 -6.41 4.41 -0.84
C LEU A 197 -5.54 4.73 0.37
N ILE A 198 -5.07 3.72 1.09
CA ILE A 198 -4.11 3.84 2.20
C ILE A 198 -2.84 3.12 1.80
N GLY A 199 -1.67 3.65 2.11
CA GLY A 199 -0.40 2.93 1.96
C GLY A 199 0.59 3.33 3.05
N GLY A 200 0.84 2.44 3.99
CA GLY A 200 1.82 2.63 5.05
C GLY A 200 3.13 1.95 4.70
N ASP A 201 4.23 2.70 4.72
CA ASP A 201 5.59 2.20 4.51
C ASP A 201 5.76 1.38 3.21
N VAL A 202 5.09 1.82 2.13
CA VAL A 202 5.08 1.13 0.82
C VAL A 202 5.88 1.89 -0.25
N ILE A 203 5.75 3.21 -0.29
CA ILE A 203 6.19 4.03 -1.43
C ILE A 203 7.72 4.17 -1.47
N GLU A 204 8.42 3.91 -0.38
CA GLU A 204 9.87 3.82 -0.33
C GLU A 204 10.40 2.50 -0.90
N HIS A 205 9.55 1.48 -1.06
CA HIS A 205 9.93 0.15 -1.52
C HIS A 205 9.63 -0.10 -3.00
N VAL A 206 8.86 0.78 -3.65
CA VAL A 206 8.54 0.68 -5.08
C VAL A 206 9.73 1.08 -5.95
N GLY A 207 9.80 0.53 -7.16
CA GLY A 207 10.82 0.89 -8.15
C GLY A 207 10.57 2.24 -8.79
N ASP A 208 9.30 2.61 -8.98
CA ASP A 208 8.91 3.90 -9.58
C ASP A 208 7.76 4.58 -8.81
N GLN A 209 8.14 5.47 -7.90
CA GLN A 209 7.22 6.26 -7.08
C GLN A 209 6.28 7.15 -7.91
N ALA A 210 6.71 7.65 -9.06
CA ALA A 210 5.86 8.48 -9.92
C ALA A 210 4.78 7.63 -10.60
N ARG A 211 5.18 6.44 -11.07
CA ARG A 211 4.25 5.46 -11.67
C ARG A 211 3.26 4.92 -10.64
N THR A 212 3.68 4.63 -9.40
CA THR A 212 2.77 4.25 -8.31
C THR A 212 1.73 5.34 -8.04
N LEU A 213 2.12 6.62 -7.99
CA LEU A 213 1.17 7.72 -7.83
C LEU A 213 0.22 7.85 -9.02
N ALA A 214 0.69 7.59 -10.24
CA ALA A 214 -0.15 7.61 -11.43
C ALA A 214 -1.19 6.49 -11.42
N GLU A 215 -0.82 5.27 -11.01
CA GLU A 215 -1.75 4.15 -10.85
C GLU A 215 -2.75 4.38 -9.70
N ALA A 216 -2.27 4.87 -8.56
CA ALA A 216 -3.14 5.26 -7.45
C ALA A 216 -4.17 6.31 -7.89
N HIS A 217 -3.74 7.30 -8.68
CA HIS A 217 -4.66 8.27 -9.28
C HIS A 217 -5.66 7.60 -10.24
N ARG A 218 -5.20 6.71 -11.13
CA ARG A 218 -6.04 6.02 -12.13
C ARG A 218 -7.20 5.26 -11.48
N ILE A 219 -6.93 4.49 -10.43
CA ILE A 219 -7.91 3.62 -9.77
C ILE A 219 -8.80 4.37 -8.77
N LEU A 220 -8.42 5.58 -8.35
CA LEU A 220 -9.27 6.42 -7.50
C LEU A 220 -10.47 6.96 -8.28
N LYS A 221 -11.65 6.95 -7.68
CA LYS A 221 -12.84 7.68 -8.15
C LYS A 221 -12.56 9.19 -8.17
N PRO A 222 -13.31 9.97 -8.96
CA PRO A 222 -13.34 11.42 -8.79
C PRO A 222 -13.57 11.79 -7.32
N TRP A 223 -12.83 12.77 -6.81
CA TRP A 223 -12.81 13.17 -5.39
C TRP A 223 -12.26 12.15 -4.38
N GLY A 224 -11.89 10.97 -4.85
CA GLY A 224 -11.27 9.94 -4.03
C GLY A 224 -9.92 10.40 -3.45
N ARG A 225 -9.53 9.79 -2.34
CA ARG A 225 -8.41 10.23 -1.51
C ARG A 225 -7.32 9.16 -1.42
N LEU A 226 -6.08 9.61 -1.49
CA LEU A 226 -4.90 8.80 -1.21
C LEU A 226 -4.25 9.31 0.08
N TYR A 227 -3.94 8.39 0.97
CA TYR A 227 -3.11 8.60 2.14
C TYR A 227 -1.88 7.71 2.06
N LEU A 228 -0.70 8.29 2.26
CA LEU A 228 0.54 7.53 2.44
C LEU A 228 1.22 7.94 3.75
N ALA A 229 1.77 6.97 4.46
CA ALA A 229 2.75 7.19 5.52
C ALA A 229 4.11 6.65 5.04
N THR A 230 5.18 7.44 5.18
CA THR A 230 6.53 7.01 4.77
C THR A 230 7.61 7.70 5.60
N PRO A 231 8.79 7.09 5.79
CA PRO A 231 9.91 7.72 6.48
C PRO A 231 10.43 8.97 5.77
N ASN A 232 10.82 9.94 6.59
CA ASN A 232 11.56 11.10 6.09
C ASN A 232 13.02 10.70 5.84
N ARG A 233 13.52 10.98 4.63
CA ARG A 233 14.94 10.82 4.31
C ARG A 233 15.86 11.48 5.33
N PHE A 234 15.59 12.73 5.74
CA PHE A 234 16.45 13.46 6.67
C PHE A 234 16.01 13.33 8.13
N SER A 235 15.33 12.23 8.48
CA SER A 235 15.01 11.89 9.86
C SER A 235 16.26 11.90 10.73
N LEU A 236 16.17 12.56 11.89
CA LEU A 236 17.22 12.49 12.92
C LEU A 236 17.20 11.18 13.70
N ALA A 237 16.18 10.35 13.53
CA ALA A 237 16.13 9.02 14.11
C ALA A 237 16.96 8.02 13.27
N PRO A 238 17.30 6.84 13.82
CA PRO A 238 17.84 5.76 13.00
C PRO A 238 16.91 5.46 11.82
N GLU A 239 17.50 5.11 10.68
CA GLU A 239 16.76 4.63 9.53
C GLU A 239 15.87 3.43 9.96
N PRO A 240 14.53 3.49 9.77
CA PRO A 240 13.60 2.57 10.42
C PRO A 240 13.77 1.11 9.99
N HIS A 241 14.16 0.85 8.74
CA HIS A 241 14.30 -0.49 8.18
C HIS A 241 15.55 -1.21 8.68
N VAL A 242 16.67 -0.48 8.82
CA VAL A 242 17.97 -1.08 9.16
C VAL A 242 18.55 -0.65 10.52
N GLN A 243 17.89 0.30 11.20
CA GLN A 243 18.31 0.84 12.50
C GLN A 243 19.76 1.34 12.48
N VAL A 244 20.12 2.08 11.42
CA VAL A 244 21.43 2.72 11.24
C VAL A 244 21.27 4.24 11.27
N TRP A 245 22.11 4.92 12.04
CA TRP A 245 22.09 6.37 12.15
C TRP A 245 22.73 7.05 10.93
N GLY A 246 22.16 8.18 10.51
CA GLY A 246 22.78 9.07 9.54
C GLY A 246 22.64 8.66 8.07
N VAL A 247 21.98 7.52 7.76
CA VAL A 247 21.90 6.97 6.39
C VAL A 247 21.38 8.01 5.40
N GLY A 248 20.26 8.65 5.71
CA GLY A 248 19.60 9.55 4.76
C GLY A 248 20.31 10.88 4.50
N PHE A 249 21.28 11.26 5.35
CA PHE A 249 22.14 12.44 5.18
C PHE A 249 23.31 12.19 4.22
N LEU A 250 23.62 10.93 3.91
CA LEU A 250 24.66 10.60 2.94
C LEU A 250 24.18 10.86 1.50
N PRO A 251 25.10 11.09 0.55
CA PRO A 251 24.80 10.99 -0.87
C PRO A 251 24.20 9.61 -1.21
N ARG A 252 23.14 9.56 -2.05
CA ARG A 252 22.38 8.34 -2.36
C ARG A 252 23.26 7.14 -2.76
N ARG A 253 24.29 7.38 -3.58
CA ARG A 253 25.24 6.36 -4.03
C ARG A 253 26.05 5.69 -2.93
N TRP A 254 26.14 6.28 -1.73
CA TRP A 254 26.91 5.75 -0.61
C TRP A 254 26.04 5.12 0.48
N MET A 255 24.73 5.36 0.46
CA MET A 255 23.81 4.85 1.49
C MET A 255 23.88 3.32 1.61
N SER A 256 23.78 2.61 0.50
CA SER A 256 23.82 1.14 0.50
C SER A 256 25.16 0.60 0.97
N ALA A 257 26.29 1.16 0.52
CA ALA A 257 27.61 0.75 0.99
C ALA A 257 27.80 1.00 2.50
N TYR A 258 27.32 2.14 3.00
CA TYR A 258 27.39 2.46 4.43
C TYR A 258 26.53 1.52 5.29
N VAL A 259 25.29 1.24 4.86
CA VAL A 259 24.40 0.30 5.54
C VAL A 259 24.99 -1.11 5.52
N PHE A 260 25.50 -1.55 4.36
CA PHE A 260 26.15 -2.85 4.23
C PHE A 260 27.36 -2.96 5.16
N TRP A 261 28.23 -1.95 5.20
CA TRP A 261 29.37 -1.91 6.12
C TRP A 261 28.93 -2.02 7.60
N LYS A 262 27.85 -1.34 8.00
CA LYS A 262 27.38 -1.33 9.39
C LYS A 262 26.57 -2.55 9.81
N ARG A 263 25.76 -3.11 8.91
CA ARG A 263 24.72 -4.09 9.25
C ARG A 263 24.72 -5.34 8.38
N GLN A 264 25.51 -5.37 7.29
CA GLN A 264 25.52 -6.47 6.32
C GLN A 264 24.15 -6.74 5.68
N VAL A 265 23.32 -5.70 5.54
CA VAL A 265 21.98 -5.75 4.95
C VAL A 265 21.96 -4.96 3.65
N ASP A 266 21.21 -5.46 2.65
CA ASP A 266 20.98 -4.74 1.41
C ASP A 266 19.96 -3.60 1.62
N PHE A 267 20.29 -2.43 1.06
CA PHE A 267 19.51 -1.20 1.19
C PHE A 267 19.18 -0.58 -0.18
N ARG A 268 19.48 -1.28 -1.28
CA ARG A 268 19.34 -0.73 -2.65
C ARG A 268 17.89 -0.50 -3.06
N ALA A 269 16.98 -1.33 -2.57
CA ALA A 269 15.55 -1.26 -2.89
C ALA A 269 14.75 -0.36 -1.94
N ILE A 270 15.42 0.51 -1.17
CA ILE A 270 14.76 1.48 -0.27
C ILE A 270 15.09 2.89 -0.71
N ARG A 271 14.07 3.66 -1.04
CA ARG A 271 14.18 5.05 -1.52
C ARG A 271 13.26 5.98 -0.75
N THR A 272 13.77 6.50 0.37
CA THR A 272 13.13 7.60 1.09
C THR A 272 13.33 8.94 0.38
N LEU A 273 12.35 9.84 0.55
CA LEU A 273 12.35 11.18 -0.02
C LEU A 273 12.38 12.23 1.08
N SER A 274 13.03 13.36 0.80
CA SER A 274 12.90 14.58 1.61
C SER A 274 11.63 15.34 1.28
N TYR A 275 11.24 16.29 2.15
CA TYR A 275 10.09 17.17 1.90
C TYR A 275 10.10 17.83 0.51
N VAL A 276 11.26 18.35 0.08
CA VAL A 276 11.40 19.02 -1.23
C VAL A 276 11.22 18.04 -2.39
N GLU A 277 11.78 16.83 -2.27
CA GLU A 277 11.60 15.76 -3.25
C GLU A 277 10.13 15.35 -3.34
N TRP A 278 9.44 15.21 -2.20
CA TRP A 278 8.00 14.95 -2.14
C TRP A 278 7.18 16.05 -2.81
N LYS A 279 7.42 17.33 -2.48
CA LYS A 279 6.70 18.44 -3.14
C LYS A 279 6.93 18.46 -4.65
N ARG A 280 8.14 18.11 -5.12
CA ARG A 280 8.44 18.03 -6.55
C ARG A 280 7.73 16.84 -7.22
N LEU A 281 7.73 15.68 -6.56
CA LEU A 281 7.06 14.48 -7.06
C LEU A 281 5.55 14.72 -7.19
N LEU A 282 4.90 15.26 -6.15
CA LEU A 282 3.46 15.52 -6.14
C LEU A 282 3.05 16.54 -7.20
N ARG A 283 3.81 17.63 -7.38
CA ARG A 283 3.55 18.64 -8.43
C ARG A 283 3.63 18.07 -9.85
N ARG A 284 4.42 17.03 -10.07
CA ARG A 284 4.57 16.34 -11.37
C ARG A 284 3.65 15.14 -11.52
N SER A 285 3.00 14.72 -10.45
CA SER A 285 2.05 13.61 -10.45
C SER A 285 0.70 14.06 -11.01
N PRO A 286 -0.16 13.13 -11.46
CA PRO A 286 -1.53 13.46 -11.87
C PRO A 286 -2.41 14.10 -10.79
N PHE A 287 -2.01 14.07 -9.52
CA PHE A 287 -2.70 14.80 -8.45
C PHE A 287 -2.44 16.31 -8.47
N GLU A 288 -1.45 16.77 -9.26
CA GLU A 288 -1.03 18.18 -9.41
C GLU A 288 -0.68 18.87 -8.09
N GLY A 289 -0.51 18.10 -7.02
CA GLY A 289 -0.37 18.62 -5.67
C GLY A 289 -0.68 17.57 -4.60
N GLY A 290 -0.66 18.04 -3.36
CA GLY A 290 -0.86 17.22 -2.18
C GLY A 290 -0.30 17.90 -0.93
N ILE A 291 -0.81 17.47 0.21
CA ILE A 291 -0.39 17.92 1.52
C ILE A 291 0.67 16.94 2.02
N VAL A 292 1.83 17.48 2.40
CA VAL A 292 2.88 16.72 3.09
C VAL A 292 2.97 17.31 4.49
N SER A 293 2.70 16.49 5.49
CA SER A 293 2.75 16.87 6.90
C SER A 293 3.71 15.96 7.67
N ALA A 294 4.34 16.52 8.70
CA ALA A 294 5.05 15.75 9.70
C ALA A 294 4.09 15.59 10.90
N PRO A 295 3.65 14.37 11.22
CA PRO A 295 2.72 14.14 12.32
C PRO A 295 3.43 14.24 13.67
N GLY A 296 2.66 14.56 14.70
CA GLY A 296 3.10 14.36 16.08
C GLY A 296 3.13 12.86 16.42
N LEU A 297 3.90 12.51 17.43
CA LEU A 297 3.94 11.17 18.01
C LEU A 297 2.82 11.04 19.05
N SER A 298 2.13 9.90 19.10
CA SER A 298 1.04 9.68 20.05
C SER A 298 1.56 9.49 21.49
N GLU A 299 0.69 9.65 22.49
CA GLU A 299 1.08 9.42 23.90
C GLU A 299 1.46 7.95 24.16
N ASN A 300 0.87 7.00 23.42
CA ASN A 300 1.25 5.59 23.50
C ASN A 300 2.66 5.36 22.95
N GLU A 301 2.98 5.94 21.79
CA GLU A 301 4.35 5.90 21.24
C GLU A 301 5.38 6.55 22.19
N LEU A 302 4.99 7.63 22.88
CA LEU A 302 5.81 8.30 23.88
C LEU A 302 6.01 7.44 25.14
N ALA A 303 5.01 6.67 25.55
CA ALA A 303 5.04 5.82 26.73
C ALA A 303 6.06 4.68 26.59
N GLU A 304 6.30 4.20 25.37
CA GLU A 304 7.32 3.18 25.08
C GLU A 304 8.75 3.72 25.12
N PHE A 305 8.93 5.04 25.07
CA PHE A 305 10.25 5.64 25.03
C PHE A 305 10.87 5.77 26.43
N ALA A 306 12.18 5.51 26.50
CA ALA A 306 12.99 5.85 27.65
C ALA A 306 12.88 7.35 28.00
N PRO A 307 13.07 7.77 29.27
CA PRO A 307 12.75 9.13 29.73
C PRO A 307 13.36 10.25 28.89
N PHE A 308 14.63 10.12 28.50
CA PHE A 308 15.31 11.10 27.65
C PHE A 308 14.67 11.19 26.25
N LYS A 309 14.43 10.04 25.61
CA LYS A 309 13.80 9.97 24.29
C LYS A 309 12.35 10.49 24.33
N ARG A 310 11.61 10.22 25.41
CA ARG A 310 10.27 10.76 25.66
C ARG A 310 10.29 12.29 25.77
N ALA A 311 11.25 12.85 26.50
CA ALA A 311 11.41 14.32 26.60
C ALA A 311 11.70 14.96 25.24
N LEU A 312 12.60 14.36 24.45
CA LEU A 312 12.89 14.81 23.08
C LEU A 312 11.66 14.72 22.17
N ALA A 313 10.92 13.64 22.25
CA ALA A 313 9.71 13.43 21.46
C ALA A 313 8.57 14.41 21.85
N ARG A 314 8.44 14.78 23.13
CA ARG A 314 7.55 15.88 23.57
C ARG A 314 8.00 17.24 23.04
N LEU A 315 9.30 17.50 22.96
CA LEU A 315 9.82 18.71 22.31
C LEU A 315 9.49 18.72 20.81
N TYR A 316 9.62 17.58 20.14
CA TYR A 316 9.20 17.39 18.75
C TYR A 316 7.70 17.69 18.56
N ASN A 317 6.82 17.14 19.41
CA ASN A 317 5.38 17.41 19.33
C ASN A 317 5.06 18.90 19.49
N ARG A 318 5.74 19.60 20.40
CA ARG A 318 5.62 21.07 20.53
C ARG A 318 6.09 21.80 19.27
N ALA A 319 7.17 21.34 18.64
CA ALA A 319 7.65 21.91 17.38
C ALA A 319 6.65 21.70 16.22
N VAL A 320 6.03 20.52 16.14
CA VAL A 320 4.97 20.21 15.15
C VAL A 320 3.76 21.14 15.32
N ALA A 321 3.35 21.41 16.56
CA ALA A 321 2.16 22.22 16.87
C ALA A 321 2.39 23.75 16.77
N GLY A 322 3.64 24.22 16.72
CA GLY A 322 3.99 25.64 16.77
C GLY A 322 4.78 26.15 15.56
N TYR A 323 5.53 27.24 15.75
CA TYR A 323 6.36 27.87 14.71
C TYR A 323 7.53 26.98 14.21
N GLY A 324 7.80 25.86 14.89
CA GLY A 324 8.82 24.87 14.52
C GLY A 324 8.39 23.86 13.45
N ARG A 325 7.18 23.99 12.88
CA ARG A 325 6.63 23.01 11.92
C ARG A 325 7.54 22.74 10.72
N TRP A 326 8.29 23.74 10.25
CA TRP A 326 9.24 23.58 9.16
C TRP A 326 10.42 22.68 9.54
N LEU A 327 10.87 22.68 10.80
CA LEU A 327 11.89 21.75 11.31
C LEU A 327 11.35 20.33 11.36
N ALA A 328 10.10 20.14 11.78
CA ALA A 328 9.47 18.83 11.74
C ALA A 328 9.33 18.32 10.30
N LEU A 329 8.98 19.20 9.36
CA LEU A 329 8.98 18.86 7.93
C LEU A 329 10.39 18.58 7.39
N ALA A 330 11.43 19.22 7.91
CA ALA A 330 12.79 18.98 7.43
C ALA A 330 13.40 17.69 8.02
N PHE A 331 13.21 17.46 9.32
CA PHE A 331 14.00 16.51 10.12
C PHE A 331 13.18 15.56 10.99
N GLY A 332 11.85 15.66 10.94
CA GLY A 332 10.95 14.74 11.63
C GLY A 332 11.10 13.30 11.13
N PRO A 333 10.59 12.31 11.88
CA PRO A 333 10.83 10.90 11.58
C PRO A 333 10.09 10.41 10.33
N LEU A 334 8.89 10.92 10.09
CA LEU A 334 7.98 10.40 9.07
C LEU A 334 7.12 11.50 8.46
N TYR A 335 6.55 11.21 7.31
CA TYR A 335 5.60 12.06 6.61
C TYR A 335 4.26 11.36 6.44
N HIS A 336 3.20 12.15 6.57
CA HIS A 336 1.89 11.82 6.01
C HIS A 336 1.70 12.62 4.72
N ILE A 337 1.32 11.91 3.66
CA ILE A 337 1.03 12.47 2.36
C ILE A 337 -0.45 12.27 2.10
N HIS A 338 -1.14 13.37 1.80
CA HIS A 338 -2.55 13.35 1.44
C HIS A 338 -2.73 13.95 0.06
N CYS A 339 -3.34 13.17 -0.82
CA CYS A 339 -3.70 13.57 -2.17
C CYS A 339 -5.21 13.36 -2.38
N ARG A 340 -5.79 14.17 -3.25
CA ARG A 340 -7.19 14.05 -3.65
C ARG A 340 -7.26 14.11 -5.17
N ARG A 341 -7.97 13.18 -5.80
CA ARG A 341 -8.24 13.21 -7.24
C ARG A 341 -9.17 14.37 -7.55
N SER A 342 -8.89 15.12 -8.62
CA SER A 342 -9.77 16.20 -9.08
C SER A 342 -11.12 15.64 -9.53
N GLY A 343 -12.18 16.44 -9.35
CA GLY A 343 -13.54 16.06 -9.71
C GLY A 343 -13.91 16.29 -11.18
N ALA A 344 -12.96 16.73 -12.01
CA ALA A 344 -13.24 16.93 -13.42
C ALA A 344 -13.60 15.57 -14.03
N ILE A 345 -14.88 15.43 -14.40
CA ILE A 345 -15.35 14.32 -15.21
C ILE A 345 -14.59 14.48 -16.52
N VAL A 346 -13.60 13.61 -16.77
CA VAL A 346 -13.04 13.47 -18.10
C VAL A 346 -14.19 12.93 -18.93
N SER A 347 -14.85 13.82 -19.68
CA SER A 347 -15.77 13.41 -20.72
C SER A 347 -14.99 12.48 -21.64
N ALA A 348 -15.40 11.21 -21.68
CA ALA A 348 -14.89 10.29 -22.69
C ALA A 348 -15.06 10.97 -24.06
N PRO A 349 -14.06 10.91 -24.95
CA PRO A 349 -14.27 11.39 -26.31
C PRO A 349 -15.45 10.60 -26.88
N THR A 350 -16.54 11.30 -27.16
CA THR A 350 -17.68 10.76 -27.86
C THR A 350 -17.19 10.30 -29.23
N SER A 351 -16.96 9.00 -29.37
CA SER A 351 -16.82 8.38 -30.68
C SER A 351 -18.18 8.49 -31.36
N SER A 352 -18.40 9.60 -32.06
CA SER A 352 -19.51 9.74 -32.98
C SER A 352 -19.30 8.71 -34.10
N PRO A 353 -20.22 7.77 -34.33
CA PRO A 353 -20.10 6.85 -35.45
C PRO A 353 -20.19 7.64 -36.74
N ALA A 354 -19.18 7.49 -37.61
CA ALA A 354 -19.22 8.04 -38.95
C ALA A 354 -20.50 7.57 -39.67
N PRO A 355 -21.23 8.45 -40.37
CA PRO A 355 -22.44 8.06 -41.07
C PRO A 355 -22.09 7.07 -42.20
N HIS A 356 -22.81 5.94 -42.21
CA HIS A 356 -22.78 4.96 -43.28
C HIS A 356 -23.06 5.63 -44.65
N PRO A 357 -22.27 5.33 -45.70
CA PRO A 357 -22.59 5.80 -47.03
C PRO A 357 -23.84 5.07 -47.55
N HIS A 358 -24.88 5.85 -47.81
CA HIS A 358 -26.10 5.40 -48.46
C HIS A 358 -25.79 4.69 -49.79
N SER A 359 -26.33 3.48 -49.91
CA SER A 359 -26.50 2.72 -51.14
C SER A 359 -27.22 3.57 -52.20
N ARG A 360 -26.58 3.77 -53.35
CA ARG A 360 -27.22 4.33 -54.56
C ARG A 360 -28.25 3.32 -55.10
N PRO A 361 -29.41 3.79 -55.60
CA PRO A 361 -30.38 2.92 -56.26
C PRO A 361 -29.87 2.48 -57.64
N SER A 362 -30.07 1.21 -57.97
CA SER A 362 -29.80 0.63 -59.28
C SER A 362 -30.74 1.21 -60.33
N THR A 363 -30.20 1.90 -61.33
CA THR A 363 -30.91 2.19 -62.57
C THR A 363 -30.46 1.21 -63.64
N THR A 364 -31.31 0.23 -63.92
CA THR A 364 -31.26 -0.59 -65.14
C THR A 364 -31.71 0.29 -66.31
N ARG A 365 -30.96 0.28 -67.43
CA ARG A 365 -31.52 0.33 -68.80
C ARG A 365 -30.44 0.18 -69.88
N VAL A 366 -30.69 -0.83 -70.73
CA VAL A 366 -30.16 -1.14 -72.07
C VAL A 366 -28.76 -1.73 -72.14
#